data_AF-A0AB37UGV4-F1
#
_entry.id   AF-A0AB37UGV4-F1
#
_cell.length_a   1.000
_cell.length_b   1.000
_cell.length_c   1.000
_cell.angle_alpha   90.00
_cell.angle_beta   90.00
_cell.angle_gamma   90.00
#
_symmetry.space_group_name_H-M   'P 1'
#
loop_
_entity.id
_entity.type
_entity.pdbx_description
1 polymer ?
#
loop_
_entity_poly.entity_id
_entity_poly.type
_entity_poly.pdbx_seq_one_letter_code
_entity_poly.pdbx_strand_id
1 'polypeptide(L)'
;MNEKALVKTVSQGDRPMLQSISHCSGAIAGAIIIFLGIASLVPAIATAPTPPQLVPAKLKGQAVYVLYLTRSSDKVLVRCYPGQQPKVEVQAKADGTQEGILTCGN
;
A
#
# COMPACT_ATOMS: atom_id res chain seq x y z
N MET A 1 8.82 -12.19 -36.57
CA MET A 1 7.88 -11.68 -37.60
C MET A 1 6.65 -11.14 -36.90
N ASN A 2 6.09 -10.07 -37.44
CA ASN A 2 5.22 -9.08 -36.80
C ASN A 2 3.74 -9.51 -36.71
N GLU A 3 2.99 -8.90 -35.79
CA GLU A 3 1.70 -8.20 -36.04
C GLU A 3 1.24 -7.55 -34.72
N LYS A 4 1.37 -6.23 -34.54
CA LYS A 4 0.45 -5.13 -34.90
C LYS A 4 -0.92 -5.18 -34.21
N ALA A 5 -1.11 -4.14 -33.40
CA ALA A 5 -2.34 -3.58 -32.85
C ALA A 5 -3.55 -3.58 -33.79
N LEU A 6 -4.78 -3.51 -33.23
CA LEU A 6 -5.59 -2.28 -33.21
C LEU A 6 -7.04 -2.55 -32.71
N VAL A 7 -7.38 -1.88 -31.62
CA VAL A 7 -8.67 -1.27 -31.20
C VAL A 7 -9.90 -1.41 -32.13
N LYS A 8 -11.06 -1.83 -31.59
CA LYS A 8 -12.38 -1.17 -31.79
C LYS A 8 -13.46 -1.82 -30.88
N THR A 9 -13.96 -1.14 -29.84
CA THR A 9 -15.09 -0.17 -29.78
C THR A 9 -16.48 -0.81 -29.64
N VAL A 10 -17.09 -0.53 -28.48
CA VAL A 10 -18.50 -0.23 -28.18
C VAL A 10 -19.55 -0.53 -29.27
N SER A 11 -20.53 -1.36 -28.91
CA SER A 11 -21.96 -1.25 -29.28
C SER A 11 -22.69 -2.23 -28.34
N GLN A 12 -23.87 -2.00 -27.78
CA GLN A 12 -25.05 -1.43 -28.41
C GLN A 12 -26.08 -1.20 -27.30
N GLY A 13 -26.59 0.03 -27.20
CA GLY A 13 -27.94 0.22 -26.69
C GLY A 13 -28.92 -0.26 -27.75
N ASP A 14 -29.92 -1.02 -27.35
CA ASP A 14 -31.32 -0.74 -27.67
C ASP A 14 -32.20 -1.82 -27.02
N ARG A 15 -33.29 -1.40 -26.38
CA ARG A 15 -34.34 -2.28 -25.88
C ARG A 15 -35.27 -2.62 -27.06
N PRO A 16 -35.64 -3.90 -27.25
CA PRO A 16 -36.97 -4.23 -27.72
C PRO A 16 -37.67 -5.04 -26.62
N MET A 17 -38.69 -4.46 -25.99
CA MET A 17 -40.10 -4.58 -26.37
C MET A 17 -40.61 -6.02 -26.25
N LEU A 18 -41.53 -6.21 -25.31
CA LEU A 18 -42.27 -7.44 -25.01
C LEU A 18 -42.80 -8.12 -26.29
N GLN A 19 -42.54 -9.40 -26.43
CA GLN A 19 -43.42 -10.31 -27.17
C GLN A 19 -43.84 -11.48 -26.29
N SER A 20 -45.16 -11.61 -26.17
CA SER A 20 -45.91 -12.65 -25.52
C SER A 20 -45.74 -13.97 -26.28
N ILE A 21 -45.29 -15.03 -25.59
CA ILE A 21 -45.41 -16.39 -26.10
C ILE A 21 -46.10 -17.25 -25.05
N SER A 22 -47.38 -17.47 -25.37
CA SER A 22 -48.29 -18.55 -25.04
C SER A 22 -47.70 -19.79 -24.34
N HIS A 23 -48.42 -20.21 -23.29
CA HIS A 23 -48.43 -21.52 -22.63
C HIS A 23 -47.73 -22.67 -23.37
N CYS A 24 -46.69 -23.21 -22.73
CA CYS A 24 -46.34 -24.63 -22.85
C CYS A 24 -46.11 -25.17 -21.44
N SER A 25 -47.02 -26.04 -21.02
CA SER A 25 -46.97 -26.82 -19.78
C SER A 25 -45.76 -27.76 -19.81
N GLY A 26 -44.91 -27.73 -18.78
CA GLY A 26 -43.80 -28.67 -18.66
C GLY A 26 -42.92 -28.45 -17.44
N ALA A 27 -43.17 -29.22 -16.39
CA ALA A 27 -42.25 -29.62 -15.32
C ALA A 27 -41.32 -28.56 -14.71
N ILE A 28 -41.74 -28.05 -13.53
CA ILE A 28 -40.83 -27.67 -12.44
C ILE A 28 -39.96 -28.87 -12.06
N ALA A 29 -38.69 -28.88 -12.47
CA ALA A 29 -37.71 -29.84 -12.00
C ALA A 29 -36.34 -29.18 -11.81
N GLY A 30 -35.99 -28.97 -10.54
CA GLY A 30 -34.61 -28.84 -10.08
C GLY A 30 -34.06 -27.43 -10.10
N ALA A 31 -34.30 -26.68 -9.02
CA ALA A 31 -33.51 -25.50 -8.70
C ALA A 31 -32.02 -25.88 -8.64
N ILE A 32 -31.21 -25.36 -9.56
CA ILE A 32 -29.76 -25.45 -9.50
C ILE A 32 -29.32 -24.47 -8.39
N ILE A 33 -29.18 -24.97 -7.16
CA ILE A 33 -28.50 -24.22 -6.10
C ILE A 33 -27.02 -24.24 -6.44
N ILE A 34 -26.54 -23.17 -7.09
CA ILE A 34 -25.11 -22.92 -7.25
C ILE A 34 -24.59 -22.52 -5.85
N PHE A 35 -24.10 -23.50 -5.10
CA PHE A 35 -23.25 -23.22 -3.94
C PHE A 35 -21.93 -22.63 -4.46
N LEU A 36 -21.90 -21.32 -4.67
CA LEU A 36 -20.64 -20.58 -4.78
C LEU A 36 -19.91 -20.74 -3.45
N GLY A 37 -18.89 -21.60 -3.46
CA GLY A 37 -17.97 -21.76 -2.35
C GLY A 37 -17.39 -20.40 -1.99
N ILE A 38 -17.80 -19.89 -0.83
CA ILE A 38 -17.06 -18.86 -0.12
C ILE A 38 -15.74 -19.49 0.30
N ALA A 39 -14.77 -19.53 -0.61
CA ALA A 39 -13.38 -19.65 -0.25
C ALA A 39 -13.13 -18.51 0.74
N SER A 40 -12.97 -18.87 2.01
CA SER A 40 -12.72 -17.95 3.10
C SER A 40 -11.43 -17.22 2.79
N LEU A 41 -11.55 -16.08 2.12
CA LEU A 41 -10.52 -15.07 2.01
C LEU A 41 -10.26 -14.59 3.44
N VAL A 42 -9.35 -15.26 4.13
CA VAL A 42 -8.77 -14.73 5.35
C VAL A 42 -8.16 -13.39 4.95
N PRO A 43 -8.63 -12.26 5.48
CA PRO A 43 -8.03 -10.97 5.15
C PRO A 43 -6.55 -11.09 5.47
N ALA A 44 -5.69 -10.90 4.46
CA ALA A 44 -4.28 -10.62 4.70
C ALA A 44 -4.25 -9.25 5.37
N ILE A 45 -4.42 -9.24 6.70
CA ILE A 45 -4.17 -8.07 7.52
C ILE A 45 -2.70 -7.74 7.32
N ALA A 46 -2.44 -6.71 6.53
CA ALA A 46 -1.13 -6.11 6.39
C ALA A 46 -0.75 -5.54 7.76
N THR A 47 -0.15 -6.37 8.60
CA THR A 47 0.48 -5.94 9.84
C THR A 47 1.67 -5.09 9.44
N ALA A 48 1.45 -3.77 9.42
CA ALA A 48 2.53 -2.82 9.21
C ALA A 48 3.61 -3.09 10.27
N PRO A 49 4.90 -3.05 9.91
CA PRO A 49 5.98 -3.17 10.87
C PRO A 49 5.78 -2.14 11.99
N THR A 50 6.02 -2.56 13.24
CA THR A 50 5.97 -1.67 14.41
C THR A 50 6.79 -0.40 14.13
N PRO A 51 6.23 0.80 14.35
CA PRO A 51 6.94 2.04 14.10
C PRO A 51 8.22 2.11 14.95
N PRO A 52 9.34 2.59 14.38
CA PRO A 52 10.60 2.70 15.09
C PRO A 52 10.44 3.65 16.28
N GLN A 53 10.95 3.24 17.45
CA GLN A 53 10.78 3.98 18.70
C GLN A 53 11.91 5.00 18.89
N LEU A 54 11.55 6.18 19.40
CA LEU A 54 12.51 7.20 19.83
C LEU A 54 12.99 6.88 21.24
N VAL A 55 14.28 6.61 21.39
CA VAL A 55 14.91 6.26 22.67
C VAL A 55 15.65 7.48 23.22
N PRO A 56 15.44 7.86 24.49
CA PRO A 56 16.20 8.96 25.09
C PRO A 56 17.67 8.55 25.26
N ALA A 57 18.58 9.46 24.87
CA ALA A 57 20.02 9.28 24.99
C ALA A 57 20.71 10.61 25.33
N LYS A 58 22.03 10.56 25.54
CA LYS A 58 22.87 11.74 25.68
C LYS A 58 23.95 11.77 24.61
N LEU A 59 23.97 12.82 23.79
CA LEU A 59 25.00 13.05 22.79
C LEU A 59 25.83 14.25 23.19
N LYS A 60 27.14 14.07 23.40
CA LYS A 60 28.06 15.11 23.92
C LYS A 60 27.52 15.84 25.17
N GLY A 61 26.81 15.11 26.04
CA GLY A 61 26.21 15.65 27.27
C GLY A 61 24.82 16.28 27.11
N GLN A 62 24.33 16.49 25.88
CA GLN A 62 22.99 17.00 25.62
C GLN A 62 21.96 15.87 25.51
N ALA A 63 20.78 16.06 26.07
CA ALA A 63 19.68 15.11 25.94
C ALA A 63 19.14 15.12 24.51
N VAL A 64 19.07 13.94 23.89
CA VAL A 64 18.58 13.74 22.52
C VAL A 64 17.67 12.51 22.47
N TYR A 65 16.86 12.42 21.42
CA TYR A 65 16.12 11.20 21.10
C TYR A 65 16.75 10.53 19.88
N VAL A 66 17.03 9.24 20.01
CA VAL A 66 17.66 8.42 18.97
C VAL A 66 16.59 7.54 18.33
N LEU A 67 16.51 7.59 17.00
CA LEU A 67 15.68 6.69 16.22
C LEU A 67 16.55 5.58 15.64
N TYR A 68 16.29 4.33 16.02
CA TYR A 68 17.01 3.18 15.46
C TYR A 68 16.32 2.68 14.18
N LEU A 69 17.05 2.68 13.07
CA LEU A 69 16.63 2.08 11.81
C LEU A 69 17.41 0.77 11.64
N THR A 70 16.70 -0.34 11.45
CA THR A 70 17.31 -1.67 11.43
C THR A 70 17.38 -2.28 10.04
N ARG A 71 16.64 -1.72 9.06
CA ARG A 71 16.64 -2.21 7.68
C ARG A 71 17.17 -1.13 6.72
N SER A 72 17.93 -1.56 5.73
CA SER A 72 18.50 -0.68 4.69
C SER A 72 17.44 -0.01 3.80
N SER A 73 16.21 -0.53 3.79
CA SER A 73 15.07 0.03 3.06
C SER A 73 14.25 1.02 3.85
N ASP A 74 14.48 1.16 5.16
CA ASP A 74 13.72 2.09 6.00
C ASP A 74 14.05 3.54 5.58
N LYS A 75 13.00 4.35 5.43
CA LYS A 75 13.11 5.78 5.07
C LYS A 75 12.49 6.62 6.17
N VAL A 76 13.17 7.70 6.55
CA VAL A 76 12.66 8.67 7.51
C VAL A 76 12.35 9.96 6.76
N LEU A 77 11.07 10.37 6.80
CA LEU A 77 10.64 11.67 6.30
C LEU A 77 10.78 12.70 7.42
N VAL A 78 11.64 13.70 7.22
CA VAL A 78 11.79 14.84 8.12
C VAL A 78 11.24 16.09 7.44
N ARG A 79 10.40 16.84 8.15
CA ARG A 79 9.85 18.11 7.68
C ARG A 79 10.32 19.23 8.60
N CYS A 80 11.16 20.11 8.07
CA CYS A 80 11.54 21.34 8.74
C CYS A 80 10.44 22.41 8.58
N TYR A 81 10.42 23.39 9.48
CA TYR A 81 9.52 24.53 9.34
C TYR A 81 9.83 25.35 8.08
N PRO A 82 8.85 26.09 7.53
CA PRO A 82 9.07 26.93 6.35
C PRO A 82 10.30 27.83 6.47
N GLY A 83 11.12 27.86 5.42
CA GLY A 83 12.37 28.63 5.39
C GLY A 83 13.60 27.87 5.90
N GLN A 84 13.43 26.69 6.50
CA GLN A 84 14.54 25.82 6.93
C GLN A 84 14.66 24.60 6.04
N GLN A 85 15.88 24.11 5.86
CA GLN A 85 16.21 22.90 5.11
C GLN A 85 16.74 21.81 6.06
N PRO A 86 16.31 20.55 5.87
CA PRO A 86 16.88 19.43 6.62
C PRO A 86 18.31 19.16 6.16
N LYS A 87 19.22 19.01 7.11
CA LYS A 87 20.62 18.63 6.90
C LYS A 87 20.92 17.35 7.66
N VAL A 88 21.64 16.43 7.02
CA VAL A 88 22.15 15.20 7.64
C VAL A 88 23.66 15.32 7.79
N GLU A 89 24.16 15.12 9.00
CA GLU A 89 25.59 14.99 9.29
C GLU A 89 25.87 13.56 9.74
N VAL A 90 26.71 12.85 8.99
CA VAL A 90 27.09 11.47 9.32
C VAL A 90 28.39 11.48 10.13
N GLN A 91 28.37 10.78 11.26
CA GLN A 91 29.52 10.59 12.13
C GLN A 91 29.78 9.11 12.35
N ALA A 92 31.06 8.73 12.32
CA ALA A 92 31.48 7.39 12.74
C ALA A 92 31.66 7.39 14.26
N LYS A 93 31.15 6.35 14.93
CA LYS A 93 31.43 6.07 16.33
C LYS A 93 32.66 5.19 16.47
N ALA A 94 33.25 5.22 17.67
CA ALA A 94 34.40 4.39 18.03
C ALA A 94 34.13 2.88 17.97
N ASP A 95 32.86 2.46 18.07
CA ASP A 95 32.41 1.08 17.95
C ASP A 95 32.23 0.63 16.48
N GLY A 96 32.58 1.47 15.51
CA GLY A 96 32.46 1.20 14.08
C GLY A 96 31.05 1.43 13.51
N THR A 97 30.07 1.83 14.34
CA THR A 97 28.73 2.18 13.86
C THR A 97 28.73 3.58 13.22
N GLN A 98 27.84 3.80 12.26
CA GLN A 98 27.60 5.13 11.68
C GLN A 98 26.28 5.69 12.22
N GLU A 99 26.31 6.94 12.66
CA GLU A 99 25.14 7.67 13.12
C GLU A 99 24.93 8.90 12.25
N GLY A 100 23.67 9.22 11.95
CA GLY A 100 23.29 10.44 11.26
C GLY A 100 22.55 11.39 12.20
N ILE A 101 23.01 12.63 12.33
CA ILE A 101 22.28 13.69 13.03
C ILE A 101 21.48 14.47 12.00
N LEU A 102 20.17 14.56 12.21
CA LEU A 102 19.25 15.36 11.39
C LEU A 102 18.95 16.69 12.10
N THR A 103 19.31 17.80 11.47
CA THR A 103 19.04 19.15 11.97
C THR A 103 18.32 19.98 10.93
N CYS A 104 17.50 20.93 11.35
CA CYS A 104 16.94 21.95 10.47
C CYS A 104 17.75 23.24 10.62
N GLY A 105 18.15 23.84 9.50
CA GLY A 105 18.91 25.11 9.46
C GLY A 105 18.55 25.93 8.23
N ASN A 106 19.11 27.13 8.12
CA ASN A 106 18.91 28.04 6.98
C ASN A 106 20.00 27.87 5.93
#